data_AF-A0A1S8A6N9-F1
#
_entry.id   AF-A0A1S8A6N9-F1
#
_cell.length_a   1.000
_cell.length_b   1.000
_cell.length_c   1.000
_cell.angle_alpha   90.00
_cell.angle_beta   90.00
_cell.angle_gamma   90.00
#
_symmetry.space_group_name_H-M   'P 1'
#
loop_
_entity.id
_entity.type
_entity.pdbx_description
1 polymer ?
#
loop_
_entity_poly.entity_id
_entity_poly.type
_entity_poly.pdbx_seq_one_letter_code
_entity_poly.pdbx_strand_id
1 'polypeptide(L)'
;MAAQSIKTCLTLLIPSQLFWDDDGRVYLSTTVRLANRRPEPKLKDFGIHISEIEIGTGRTLTPPRLIRESPHGIAEGSHILRYGEYYYLFTAEGGTEAGHQEWVFRSREGVYGPWEAQGRPLWYNGPDEEVQRTGHADVFDDGDGNWWAVFLGVRPVRDEEGTFLEPQMGECPLHDTPRGTLLTVLYYGARIISREGRLGR
;
A
#
# COMPACT_ATOMS: atom_id res chain seq x y z
N MET A 1 2.83 -11.98 28.91
CA MET A 1 3.47 -10.69 28.62
C MET A 1 2.44 -9.82 27.92
N ALA A 2 2.15 -8.64 28.47
CA ALA A 2 1.07 -7.78 27.97
C ALA A 2 1.49 -7.13 26.65
N ALA A 3 0.69 -7.33 25.59
CA ALA A 3 0.85 -6.63 24.33
C ALA A 3 0.55 -5.14 24.58
N GLN A 4 1.58 -4.30 24.47
CA GLN A 4 1.42 -2.85 24.49
C GLN A 4 0.61 -2.45 23.27
N SER A 5 -0.56 -1.84 23.50
CA SER A 5 -1.35 -1.20 22.45
C SER A 5 -0.57 0.01 21.95
N ILE A 6 0.10 -0.16 20.81
CA ILE A 6 0.60 0.97 20.02
C ILE A 6 -0.63 1.56 19.34
N LYS A 7 -1.15 2.65 19.89
CA LYS A 7 -2.19 3.46 19.25
C LYS A 7 -1.54 4.28 18.14
N THR A 8 -1.42 3.70 16.94
CA THR A 8 -1.12 4.50 15.75
C THR A 8 -2.42 5.14 15.28
N CYS A 9 -2.52 6.45 15.43
CA CYS A 9 -3.55 7.23 14.76
C CYS A 9 -3.21 7.21 13.27
N LEU A 10 -3.92 6.39 12.49
CA LEU A 10 -3.83 6.36 11.04
C LEU A 10 -4.55 7.61 10.49
N THR A 11 -3.91 8.77 10.61
CA THR A 11 -4.38 9.95 9.89
C THR A 11 -4.23 9.65 8.41
N LEU A 12 -5.31 9.82 7.63
CA LEU A 12 -5.40 9.84 6.16
C LEU A 12 -4.50 10.94 5.54
N LEU A 13 -3.20 10.91 5.85
CA LEU A 13 -2.18 11.66 5.16
C LEU A 13 -1.69 10.79 4.02
N ILE A 14 -1.79 11.33 2.82
CA ILE A 14 -1.17 10.86 1.58
C ILE A 14 0.18 10.21 1.91
N PRO A 15 0.30 8.87 1.83
CA PRO A 15 1.45 8.15 2.38
C PRO A 15 2.73 8.56 1.64
N SER A 16 3.78 8.76 2.42
CA SER A 16 5.13 9.01 1.93
C SER A 16 6.10 8.05 2.61
N GLN A 17 7.05 7.52 1.85
CA GLN A 17 7.98 6.49 2.31
C GLN A 17 9.40 6.86 1.90
N LEU A 18 10.36 6.57 2.78
CA LEU A 18 11.78 6.70 2.50
C LEU A 18 12.36 5.33 2.15
N PHE A 19 13.18 5.28 1.11
CA PHE A 19 13.95 4.12 0.71
C PHE A 19 15.44 4.46 0.67
N TRP A 20 16.25 3.68 1.37
CA TRP A 20 17.70 3.79 1.38
C TRP A 20 18.27 2.75 0.43
N ASP A 21 19.04 3.20 -0.57
CA ASP A 21 19.69 2.30 -1.52
C ASP A 21 21.15 2.03 -1.12
N ASP A 22 21.71 0.95 -1.65
CA ASP A 22 23.07 0.49 -1.36
C ASP A 22 24.15 1.44 -1.91
N ASP A 23 23.79 2.33 -2.83
CA ASP A 23 24.69 3.37 -3.36
C ASP A 23 24.82 4.59 -2.43
N GLY A 24 24.12 4.56 -1.27
CA GLY A 24 24.13 5.62 -0.27
C GLY A 24 23.12 6.74 -0.52
N ARG A 25 22.34 6.67 -1.61
CA ARG A 25 21.25 7.62 -1.87
C ARG A 25 20.00 7.25 -1.09
N VAL A 26 19.19 8.27 -0.84
CA VAL A 26 17.88 8.12 -0.19
C VAL A 26 16.82 8.71 -1.08
N TYR A 27 15.71 7.98 -1.21
CA TYR A 27 14.61 8.34 -2.06
C TYR A 27 13.35 8.53 -1.23
N LEU A 28 12.63 9.62 -1.50
CA LEU A 28 11.30 9.89 -0.97
C LEU A 28 10.29 9.54 -2.05
N SER A 29 9.46 8.54 -1.77
CA SER A 29 8.28 8.21 -2.54
C SER A 29 7.06 8.90 -1.95
N THR A 30 6.22 9.48 -2.80
CA THR A 30 5.04 10.25 -2.42
C THR A 30 3.88 9.95 -3.34
N THR A 31 2.67 9.95 -2.78
CA THR A 31 1.45 9.90 -3.57
C THR A 31 1.08 11.34 -3.98
N VAL A 32 0.98 11.63 -5.28
CA VAL A 32 0.67 12.98 -5.77
C VAL A 32 -0.38 12.88 -6.86
N ARG A 33 -1.27 13.87 -6.91
CA ARG A 33 -2.25 13.96 -7.98
C ARG A 33 -1.56 14.16 -9.33
N LEU A 34 -1.98 13.42 -10.34
CA LEU A 34 -1.41 13.48 -11.68
C LEU A 34 -1.65 14.86 -12.31
N ALA A 35 -0.59 15.45 -12.87
CA ALA A 35 -0.66 16.77 -13.51
C ALA A 35 -1.46 16.73 -14.83
N ASN A 36 -1.26 15.67 -15.63
CA ASN A 36 -1.89 15.50 -16.94
C ASN A 36 -3.09 14.56 -16.84
N ARG A 37 -4.26 15.13 -16.55
CA ARG A 37 -5.50 14.39 -16.33
C ARG A 37 -6.13 14.01 -17.66
N ARG A 38 -6.49 12.73 -17.84
CA ARG A 38 -7.37 12.34 -18.95
C ARG A 38 -8.79 12.80 -18.63
N PRO A 39 -9.51 13.45 -19.56
CA PRO A 39 -10.85 13.96 -19.30
C PRO A 39 -11.91 12.84 -19.13
N GLU A 40 -11.61 11.61 -19.56
CA GLU A 40 -12.61 10.55 -19.69
C GLU A 40 -12.90 9.75 -18.40
N PRO A 41 -11.91 9.30 -17.60
CA PRO A 41 -12.21 8.52 -16.41
C PRO A 41 -12.69 9.44 -15.27
N LYS A 42 -13.80 9.07 -14.62
CA LYS A 42 -14.28 9.73 -13.38
C LYS A 42 -13.51 9.28 -12.12
N LEU A 43 -12.55 8.38 -12.26
CA LEU A 43 -11.77 7.84 -11.14
C LEU A 43 -10.83 8.90 -10.57
N LYS A 44 -10.49 8.77 -9.29
CA LYS A 44 -9.42 9.57 -8.68
C LYS A 44 -8.09 9.23 -9.36
N ASP A 45 -7.19 10.20 -9.42
CA ASP A 45 -6.02 10.20 -10.29
C ASP A 45 -4.76 10.60 -9.54
N PHE A 46 -4.43 9.78 -8.55
CA PHE A 46 -3.19 9.87 -7.80
C PHE A 46 -2.22 8.80 -8.29
N GLY A 47 -0.95 9.18 -8.38
CA GLY A 47 0.13 8.29 -8.77
C GLY A 47 1.34 8.44 -7.85
N ILE A 48 2.22 7.45 -7.91
CA ILE A 48 3.44 7.43 -7.11
C ILE A 48 4.52 8.21 -7.82
N HIS A 49 5.07 9.20 -7.13
CA HIS A 49 6.20 9.98 -7.56
C HIS A 49 7.38 9.76 -6.63
N ILE A 50 8.59 9.73 -7.18
CA ILE A 50 9.81 9.56 -6.41
C ILE A 50 10.79 10.71 -6.67
N SER A 51 11.45 11.15 -5.61
CA SER A 51 12.54 12.12 -5.63
C SER A 51 13.70 11.62 -4.78
N GLU A 52 14.93 11.89 -5.18
CA GLU A 52 16.07 11.77 -4.27
C GLU A 52 15.96 12.86 -3.19
N ILE A 53 16.34 12.56 -1.95
CA ILE A 53 16.23 13.45 -0.80
C ILE A 53 17.51 13.44 0.03
N GLU A 54 17.94 14.62 0.47
CA GLU A 54 18.98 14.77 1.48
C GLU A 54 18.37 14.73 2.88
N ILE A 55 18.64 13.68 3.65
CA ILE A 55 18.05 13.48 4.98
C ILE A 55 18.41 14.60 5.97
N GLY A 56 19.64 15.10 5.92
CA GLY A 56 20.09 16.14 6.87
C GLY A 56 19.31 17.46 6.75
N THR A 57 18.79 17.77 5.57
CA THR A 57 18.08 19.04 5.32
C THR A 57 16.60 18.86 4.98
N GLY A 58 16.17 17.63 4.64
CA GLY A 58 14.83 17.34 4.14
C GLY A 58 14.56 17.85 2.73
N ARG A 59 15.59 18.31 2.00
CA ARG A 59 15.44 18.85 0.65
C ARG A 59 15.45 17.74 -0.38
N THR A 60 14.49 17.76 -1.30
CA THR A 60 14.53 16.92 -2.50
C THR A 60 15.65 17.41 -3.42
N LEU A 61 16.54 16.50 -3.82
CA LEU A 61 17.66 16.76 -4.71
C LEU A 61 17.27 16.66 -6.19
N THR A 62 16.18 15.93 -6.49
CA THR A 62 15.65 15.80 -7.86
C THR A 62 14.17 16.20 -7.94
N PRO A 63 13.70 16.67 -9.11
CA PRO A 63 12.28 16.81 -9.36
C PRO A 63 11.54 15.47 -9.18
N PRO A 64 10.27 15.50 -8.73
CA PRO A 64 9.47 14.29 -8.57
C PRO A 64 9.22 13.63 -9.92
N ARG A 65 9.60 12.35 -10.05
CA ARG A 65 9.36 11.53 -11.24
C ARG A 65 8.23 10.56 -10.97
N LEU A 66 7.20 10.58 -11.82
CA LEU A 66 6.12 9.60 -11.82
C LEU A 66 6.67 8.20 -12.13
N ILE A 67 6.43 7.25 -11.23
CA ILE A 67 6.87 5.85 -11.37
C ILE A 67 5.70 4.86 -11.44
N ARG A 68 4.50 5.25 -10.99
CA ARG A 68 3.30 4.40 -11.08
C ARG A 68 2.02 5.20 -11.23
N GLU A 69 1.23 4.84 -12.23
CA GLU A 69 -0.19 5.21 -12.40
C GLU A 69 -1.04 3.94 -12.30
N SER A 70 -2.17 3.98 -11.59
CA SER A 70 -3.05 2.81 -11.49
C SER A 70 -4.16 2.82 -12.56
N PRO A 71 -4.42 1.69 -13.26
CA PRO A 71 -5.63 1.55 -14.07
C PRO A 71 -6.91 1.42 -13.22
N HIS A 72 -6.77 1.20 -11.92
CA HIS A 72 -7.86 1.15 -10.94
C HIS A 72 -8.11 2.50 -10.26
N GLY A 73 -7.49 3.58 -10.75
CA GLY A 73 -7.66 4.94 -10.24
C GLY A 73 -6.46 5.39 -9.41
N ILE A 74 -6.59 5.32 -8.08
CA ILE A 74 -5.53 5.72 -7.14
C ILE A 74 -4.42 4.67 -7.17
N ALA A 75 -3.16 5.10 -7.31
CA ALA A 75 -2.01 4.38 -6.74
C ALA A 75 -1.50 5.18 -5.54
N GLU A 76 -1.43 4.52 -4.38
CA GLU A 76 -0.98 5.11 -3.11
C GLU A 76 -0.18 4.09 -2.29
N GLY A 77 0.26 4.49 -1.09
CA GLY A 77 0.87 3.58 -0.12
C GLY A 77 2.13 2.92 -0.66
N SER A 78 3.00 3.67 -1.34
CA SER A 78 4.16 3.07 -1.98
C SER A 78 5.21 2.63 -0.96
N HIS A 79 5.67 1.39 -1.07
CA HIS A 79 6.86 0.89 -0.36
C HIS A 79 7.86 0.34 -1.37
N ILE A 80 9.10 0.87 -1.34
CA ILE A 80 10.20 0.34 -2.13
C ILE A 80 11.15 -0.43 -1.22
N LEU A 81 11.54 -1.63 -1.66
CA LEU A 81 12.60 -2.43 -1.04
C LEU A 81 13.46 -3.07 -2.13
N ARG A 82 14.69 -3.42 -1.77
CA ARG A 82 15.61 -4.15 -2.64
C ARG A 82 15.83 -5.55 -2.07
N TYR A 83 15.72 -6.57 -2.92
CA TYR A 83 16.02 -7.94 -2.55
C TYR A 83 16.64 -8.69 -3.73
N GLY A 84 17.85 -9.22 -3.51
CA GLY A 84 18.67 -9.80 -4.57
C GLY A 84 18.98 -8.77 -5.67
N GLU A 85 18.67 -9.12 -6.91
CA GLU A 85 18.92 -8.28 -8.09
C GLU A 85 17.76 -7.33 -8.44
N TYR A 86 16.70 -7.32 -7.64
CA TYR A 86 15.49 -6.57 -7.94
C TYR A 86 15.18 -5.53 -6.88
N TYR A 87 14.69 -4.40 -7.36
CA TYR A 87 13.86 -3.46 -6.62
C TYR A 87 12.42 -3.93 -6.73
N TYR A 88 11.68 -3.87 -5.63
CA TYR A 88 10.25 -4.14 -5.56
C TYR A 88 9.52 -2.86 -5.17
N LEU A 89 8.44 -2.57 -5.89
CA LEU A 89 7.52 -1.47 -5.60
C LEU A 89 6.17 -2.07 -5.23
N PHE A 90 5.78 -1.89 -3.98
CA PHE A 90 4.44 -2.19 -3.47
C PHE A 90 3.58 -0.94 -3.55
N THR A 91 2.32 -1.09 -3.91
CA THR A 91 1.34 0.00 -3.95
C THR A 91 -0.06 -0.50 -3.67
N ALA A 92 -0.78 0.25 -2.85
CA ALA A 92 -2.23 0.15 -2.73
C ALA A 92 -2.90 0.79 -3.96
N GLU A 93 -3.83 0.07 -4.59
CA GLU A 93 -4.59 0.57 -5.74
C GLU A 93 -6.10 0.44 -5.54
N GLY A 94 -6.86 1.29 -6.24
CA GLY A 94 -8.34 1.30 -6.17
C GLY A 94 -8.93 2.11 -5.02
N GLY A 95 -8.10 2.61 -4.11
CA GLY A 95 -8.50 3.31 -2.88
C GLY A 95 -9.01 2.36 -1.80
N THR A 96 -9.00 2.80 -0.54
CA THR A 96 -9.30 1.99 0.67
C THR A 96 -10.78 1.59 0.84
N GLU A 97 -11.54 1.51 -0.25
CA GLU A 97 -12.94 1.11 -0.29
C GLU A 97 -13.08 -0.32 -0.85
N ALA A 98 -14.23 -0.69 -1.40
CA ALA A 98 -14.49 -2.05 -1.90
C ALA A 98 -13.52 -2.52 -3.00
N GLY A 99 -12.93 -1.59 -3.75
CA GLY A 99 -11.98 -1.88 -4.81
C GLY A 99 -10.52 -1.99 -4.37
N HIS A 100 -10.21 -1.94 -3.07
CA HIS A 100 -8.84 -1.88 -2.55
C HIS A 100 -8.04 -3.15 -2.86
N GLN A 101 -6.86 -2.99 -3.47
CA GLN A 101 -5.97 -4.09 -3.86
C GLN A 101 -4.52 -3.73 -3.55
N GLU A 102 -3.72 -4.70 -3.18
CA GLU A 102 -2.27 -4.56 -3.10
C GLU A 102 -1.62 -5.05 -4.39
N TRP A 103 -0.76 -4.23 -4.96
CA TRP A 103 0.01 -4.56 -6.15
C TRP A 103 1.50 -4.56 -5.84
N VAL A 104 2.23 -5.40 -6.57
CA VAL A 104 3.68 -5.46 -6.50
C VAL A 104 4.26 -5.49 -7.91
N PHE A 105 5.29 -4.69 -8.09
CA PHE A 105 6.06 -4.57 -9.32
C PHE A 105 7.53 -4.77 -9.01
N ARG A 106 8.33 -5.09 -10.03
CA ARG A 106 9.78 -5.21 -9.86
C ARG A 106 10.58 -4.54 -10.98
N SER A 107 11.80 -4.13 -10.68
CA SER A 107 12.76 -3.61 -11.65
C SER A 107 14.16 -4.07 -11.33
N ARG A 108 14.99 -4.32 -12.34
CA ARG A 108 16.44 -4.53 -12.19
C ARG A 108 17.25 -3.25 -12.37
N GLU A 109 16.64 -2.23 -12.98
CA GLU A 109 17.34 -1.00 -13.36
C GLU A 109 17.45 0.00 -12.21
N GLY A 110 16.47 0.02 -11.30
CA GLY A 110 16.48 0.88 -10.13
C GLY A 110 15.10 1.36 -9.71
N VAL A 111 15.09 2.30 -8.77
CA VAL A 111 13.89 2.93 -8.20
C VAL A 111 13.05 3.72 -9.20
N TYR A 112 13.60 4.04 -10.36
CA TYR A 112 12.90 4.76 -11.44
C TYR A 112 12.19 3.82 -12.42
N GLY A 113 12.26 2.51 -12.21
CA GLY A 113 11.76 1.51 -13.14
C GLY A 113 12.67 1.35 -14.37
N PRO A 114 12.15 0.75 -15.47
CA PRO A 114 10.75 0.36 -15.69
C PRO A 114 10.28 -0.71 -14.70
N TRP A 115 9.00 -0.65 -14.34
CA TRP A 115 8.37 -1.54 -13.36
C TRP A 115 7.57 -2.64 -14.07
N GLU A 116 8.04 -3.89 -13.94
CA GLU A 116 7.36 -5.08 -14.45
C GLU A 116 6.26 -5.51 -13.47
N ALA A 117 5.03 -5.65 -13.96
CA ALA A 117 3.90 -6.16 -13.20
C ALA A 117 3.79 -7.68 -13.33
N GLN A 118 3.35 -8.37 -12.27
CA GLN A 118 3.05 -9.81 -12.33
C GLN A 118 1.70 -10.15 -13.01
N GLY A 119 0.97 -9.14 -13.54
CA GLY A 119 -0.29 -9.30 -14.26
C GLY A 119 -1.55 -9.43 -13.42
N ARG A 120 -1.44 -9.54 -12.09
CA ARG A 120 -2.56 -9.61 -11.14
C ARG A 120 -2.19 -8.95 -9.81
N PRO A 121 -3.15 -8.49 -8.98
CA PRO A 121 -2.84 -7.98 -7.66
C PRO A 121 -2.12 -9.04 -6.82
N LEU A 122 -1.19 -8.60 -5.98
CA LEU A 122 -0.58 -9.46 -4.95
C LEU A 122 -1.66 -9.90 -3.95
N TRP A 123 -2.50 -8.96 -3.56
CA TRP A 123 -3.58 -9.20 -2.62
C TRP A 123 -4.87 -8.50 -3.04
N TYR A 124 -5.95 -9.27 -3.10
CA TYR A 124 -7.31 -8.78 -3.28
C TYR A 124 -8.29 -9.86 -2.77
N ASN A 125 -9.07 -9.53 -1.75
CA ASN A 125 -10.05 -10.46 -1.17
C ASN A 125 -11.42 -10.40 -1.88
N GLY A 126 -11.72 -9.32 -2.60
CA GLY A 126 -13.07 -9.11 -3.15
C GLY A 126 -14.10 -8.64 -2.12
N PRO A 127 -15.34 -8.40 -2.56
CA PRO A 127 -16.38 -7.76 -1.75
C PRO A 127 -17.21 -8.73 -0.90
N ASP A 128 -17.02 -10.05 -1.06
CA ASP A 128 -17.91 -11.06 -0.46
C ASP A 128 -17.28 -11.78 0.75
N GLU A 129 -15.98 -11.59 0.97
CA GLU A 129 -15.24 -12.19 2.07
C GLU A 129 -15.60 -11.56 3.43
N GLU A 130 -15.33 -12.29 4.52
CA GLU A 130 -15.53 -11.74 5.89
C GLU A 130 -14.58 -10.57 6.16
N VAL A 131 -13.34 -10.67 5.67
CA VAL A 131 -12.35 -9.59 5.69
C VAL A 131 -12.18 -9.05 4.27
N GLN A 132 -12.48 -7.77 4.11
CA GLN A 132 -12.48 -7.07 2.82
C GLN A 132 -11.53 -5.89 2.84
N ARG A 133 -11.44 -5.19 1.70
CA ARG A 133 -10.70 -3.93 1.54
C ARG A 133 -9.24 -4.03 1.97
N THR A 134 -8.67 -5.21 1.79
CA THR A 134 -7.31 -5.55 2.19
C THR A 134 -6.28 -4.96 1.24
N GLY A 135 -5.29 -4.24 1.76
CA GLY A 135 -4.22 -3.62 0.99
C GLY A 135 -3.42 -2.64 1.83
N HIS A 136 -2.63 -1.78 1.19
CA HIS A 136 -1.72 -0.85 1.87
C HIS A 136 -0.71 -1.61 2.71
N ALA A 137 -0.06 -2.57 2.06
CA ALA A 137 0.84 -3.49 2.71
C ALA A 137 2.23 -2.90 2.95
N ASP A 138 2.79 -3.17 4.12
CA ASP A 138 4.22 -3.03 4.39
C ASP A 138 4.82 -4.43 4.58
N VAL A 139 6.01 -4.63 4.03
CA VAL A 139 6.62 -5.96 3.86
C VAL A 139 8.01 -5.99 4.47
N PHE A 140 8.32 -7.04 5.24
CA PHE A 140 9.60 -7.17 5.93
C PHE A 140 10.08 -8.63 5.99
N ASP A 141 11.40 -8.80 6.07
CA ASP A 141 12.07 -10.07 6.32
C ASP A 141 12.24 -10.25 7.84
N ASP A 142 11.99 -11.46 8.36
CA ASP A 142 12.24 -11.78 9.78
C ASP A 142 13.70 -12.12 10.10
N GLY A 143 14.57 -12.22 9.09
CA GLY A 143 15.98 -12.58 9.21
C GLY A 143 16.25 -14.08 9.08
N ASP A 144 15.22 -14.93 9.12
CA ASP A 144 15.30 -16.37 8.88
C ASP A 144 14.97 -16.72 7.41
N GLY A 145 14.80 -15.70 6.57
CA GLY A 145 14.46 -15.82 5.15
C GLY A 145 12.96 -16.04 4.93
N ASN A 146 12.12 -15.72 5.91
CA ASN A 146 10.68 -15.61 5.71
C ASN A 146 10.29 -14.15 5.54
N TRP A 147 9.38 -13.94 4.60
CA TRP A 147 8.81 -12.64 4.33
C TRP A 147 7.44 -12.55 5.01
N TRP A 148 7.16 -11.38 5.55
CA TRP A 148 5.93 -11.05 6.26
C TRP A 148 5.32 -9.79 5.66
N ALA A 149 4.00 -9.71 5.67
CA ALA A 149 3.29 -8.49 5.36
C ALA A 149 2.31 -8.11 6.46
N VAL A 150 2.22 -6.82 6.71
CA VAL A 150 1.16 -6.19 7.48
C VAL A 150 0.34 -5.33 6.56
N PHE A 151 -0.98 -5.40 6.66
CA PHE A 151 -1.88 -4.59 5.86
C PHE A 151 -3.17 -4.33 6.62
N LEU A 152 -3.91 -3.31 6.18
CA LEU A 152 -5.23 -3.04 6.73
C LEU A 152 -6.24 -4.03 6.16
N GLY A 153 -7.31 -4.29 6.91
CA GLY A 153 -8.49 -5.00 6.45
C GLY A 153 -9.73 -4.49 7.17
N VAL A 154 -10.87 -4.61 6.52
CA VAL A 154 -12.17 -4.18 7.05
C VAL A 154 -13.07 -5.39 7.19
N ARG A 155 -13.70 -5.54 8.36
CA ARG A 155 -14.78 -6.51 8.57
C ARG A 155 -16.11 -5.77 8.59
N PRO A 156 -16.82 -5.67 7.44
CA PRO A 156 -18.11 -5.01 7.39
C PRO A 156 -19.16 -5.83 8.15
N VAL A 157 -20.06 -5.13 8.84
CA VAL A 157 -21.18 -5.73 9.56
C VAL A 157 -22.28 -6.06 8.56
N ARG A 158 -22.92 -7.22 8.71
CA ARG A 158 -24.10 -7.58 7.92
C ARG A 158 -25.37 -7.12 8.64
N ASP A 159 -26.36 -6.66 7.90
CA ASP A 159 -27.71 -6.47 8.41
C ASP A 159 -28.46 -7.80 8.57
N GLU A 160 -29.70 -7.75 9.06
CA GLU A 160 -30.56 -8.92 9.28
C GLU A 160 -30.91 -9.66 7.98
N GLU A 161 -30.78 -8.99 6.83
CA GLU A 161 -31.04 -9.52 5.48
C GLU A 161 -29.75 -10.11 4.84
N GLY A 162 -28.62 -10.02 5.54
CA GLY A 162 -27.32 -10.56 5.11
C GLY A 162 -26.50 -9.62 4.24
N THR A 163 -26.97 -8.39 4.00
CA THR A 163 -26.28 -7.38 3.18
C THR A 163 -25.23 -6.65 4.02
N PHE A 164 -24.08 -6.34 3.43
CA PHE A 164 -23.05 -5.57 4.12
C PHE A 164 -23.47 -4.11 4.28
N LEU A 165 -23.43 -3.64 5.52
CA LEU A 165 -23.56 -2.22 5.83
C LEU A 165 -22.29 -1.50 5.36
N GLU A 166 -22.45 -0.49 4.50
CA GLU A 166 -21.32 0.29 4.03
C GLU A 166 -20.62 1.00 5.21
N PRO A 167 -19.33 0.70 5.47
CA PRO A 167 -18.59 1.38 6.50
C PRO A 167 -18.31 2.82 6.07
N GLN A 168 -18.77 3.79 6.86
CA GLN A 168 -18.36 5.18 6.69
C GLN A 168 -16.92 5.35 7.19
N MET A 169 -15.97 5.18 6.28
CA MET A 169 -14.55 5.48 6.54
C MET A 169 -14.41 6.99 6.71
N GLY A 170 -14.28 7.47 7.95
CA GLY A 170 -14.07 8.89 8.26
C GLY A 170 -14.75 9.41 9.52
N GLU A 171 -15.74 8.70 10.05
CA GLU A 171 -16.30 9.02 11.37
C GLU A 171 -15.80 7.98 12.38
N CYS A 172 -14.89 8.41 13.25
CA CYS A 172 -14.74 7.78 14.56
C CYS A 172 -15.69 8.55 15.51
N PRO A 173 -16.96 8.14 15.69
CA PRO A 173 -17.68 8.62 16.83
C PRO A 173 -17.00 8.00 18.05
N LEU A 174 -16.35 8.83 18.85
CA LEU A 174 -16.01 8.51 20.25
C LEU A 174 -17.28 8.30 21.12
N HIS A 175 -18.43 8.04 20.50
CA HIS A 175 -19.71 7.79 21.13
C HIS A 175 -20.27 6.45 20.66
N ASP A 176 -20.15 5.50 21.57
CA ASP A 176 -21.02 4.34 21.84
C ASP A 176 -22.20 4.17 20.87
N THR A 177 -21.92 3.56 19.71
CA THR A 177 -22.95 2.95 18.85
C THR A 177 -22.60 1.46 18.71
N PRO A 178 -23.53 0.50 18.98
CA PRO A 178 -23.21 -0.93 18.96
C PRO A 178 -22.99 -1.50 17.54
N ARG A 179 -22.90 -0.66 16.51
CA ARG A 179 -22.90 -1.02 15.08
C ARG A 179 -21.70 -0.41 14.33
N GLY A 180 -20.51 -0.47 14.95
CA GLY A 180 -19.27 0.05 14.37
C GLY A 180 -18.59 -0.92 13.42
N THR A 181 -18.04 -0.42 12.33
CA THR A 181 -17.10 -1.16 11.47
C THR A 181 -15.77 -1.29 12.19
N LEU A 182 -15.19 -2.51 12.20
CA LEU A 182 -13.85 -2.72 12.75
C LEU A 182 -12.81 -2.64 11.62
N LEU A 183 -12.00 -1.58 11.65
CA LEU A 183 -10.71 -1.56 10.96
C LEU A 183 -9.76 -2.47 11.75
N THR A 184 -9.31 -3.55 11.12
CA THR A 184 -8.40 -4.52 11.73
C THR A 184 -7.07 -4.46 11.00
N VAL A 185 -5.96 -4.30 11.74
CA VAL A 185 -4.62 -4.56 11.19
C VAL A 185 -4.42 -6.06 11.20
N LEU A 186 -4.19 -6.64 10.02
CA LEU A 186 -3.97 -8.08 9.88
C LEU A 186 -2.48 -8.34 9.70
N TYR A 187 -2.01 -9.35 10.42
CA TYR A 187 -0.69 -9.94 10.22
C TYR A 187 -0.87 -11.16 9.34
N TYR A 188 -0.23 -11.16 8.18
CA TYR A 188 -0.21 -12.34 7.33
C TYR A 188 1.23 -12.77 7.07
N GLY A 189 1.55 -13.98 7.52
CA GLY A 189 2.80 -14.65 7.21
C GLY A 189 2.63 -15.52 5.99
N ALA A 190 3.21 -15.10 4.86
CA ALA A 190 3.34 -15.94 3.69
C ALA A 190 4.60 -15.57 2.91
N ARG A 191 5.11 -16.53 2.15
CA ARG A 191 6.32 -16.35 1.34
C ARG A 191 6.03 -15.51 0.09
N ILE A 192 5.91 -14.19 0.30
CA ILE A 192 5.54 -13.19 -0.73
C ILE A 192 6.62 -13.04 -1.81
N ILE A 193 7.88 -13.17 -1.40
CA ILE A 193 9.05 -13.15 -2.28
C ILE A 193 9.79 -14.49 -2.13
N SER A 194 9.98 -15.22 -3.23
CA SER A 194 10.75 -16.46 -3.24
C SER A 194 12.25 -16.17 -3.10
N ARG A 195 13.04 -17.20 -2.74
CA ARG A 195 14.51 -17.08 -2.72
C ARG A 195 15.12 -16.71 -4.08
N GLU A 196 14.40 -16.94 -5.18
CA GLU A 196 14.79 -16.59 -6.54
C GLU A 196 14.24 -15.22 -6.97
N GLY A 197 13.63 -14.46 -6.06
CA GLY A 197 13.00 -13.16 -6.36
C GLY A 197 11.70 -13.28 -7.17
N ARG A 198 11.07 -14.46 -7.19
CA ARG A 198 9.76 -14.64 -7.82
C ARG A 198 8.65 -14.27 -6.83
N LEU A 199 7.66 -13.55 -7.31
CA LEU A 199 6.48 -13.18 -6.54
C LEU A 199 5.54 -14.39 -6.42
N GLY A 200 5.04 -14.66 -5.23
CA GLY A 200 4.21 -15.84 -4.95
C GLY A 200 3.18 -15.58 -3.85
N ARG A 201 2.07 -16.31 -3.93
CA ARG A 201 1.08 -16.48 -2.86
C ARG A 201 1.01 -17.96 -2.54
#